data_AF-A0A852VV59-F1
#
_entry.id   AF-A0A852VV59-F1
#
_cell.length_a   1.000
_cell.length_b   1.000
_cell.length_c   1.000
_cell.angle_alpha   90.00
_cell.angle_beta   90.00
_cell.angle_gamma   90.00
#
_symmetry.space_group_name_H-M   'P 1'
#
loop_
_entity.id
_entity.type
_entity.pdbx_description
1 polymer ?
#
loop_
_entity_poly.entity_id
_entity_poly.type
_entity_poly.pdbx_seq_one_letter_code
_entity_poly.pdbx_strand_id
1 'polypeptide(L)'
;MQIAERRAGRDVVLEHVGTARGEAELAVLMAQARRRLRPGQEVLDLDVGPAGEEEGFPERPGMITGKRSALLWHVLSTVYDRLGFDVVADDAFKELVLARIIEPTSKADSLRVLGEVGVEHASLRTMFRSLGRAQERGYRDQVAAACFTHAASSGDVSLCLYDVTVRREALVVRVEVVKSPVVV
;
A
#
# COMPACT_ATOMS: atom_id res chain seq x y z
N MET A 1 22.34 15.09 12.49
CA MET A 1 21.93 13.67 12.58
C MET A 1 20.64 13.60 13.39
N GLN A 2 19.60 13.01 12.82
CA GLN A 2 18.27 12.90 13.41
C GLN A 2 17.76 11.47 13.24
N ILE A 3 16.94 11.03 14.19
CA ILE A 3 16.10 9.84 14.06
C ILE A 3 14.72 10.35 13.66
N ALA A 4 14.17 9.80 12.58
CA ALA A 4 12.85 10.16 12.07
C ALA A 4 12.05 8.89 11.81
N GLU A 5 10.73 9.01 11.89
CA GLU A 5 9.76 7.98 11.55
C GLU A 5 8.89 8.50 10.41
N ARG A 6 8.61 7.65 9.42
CA ARG A 6 7.66 7.98 8.37
C ARG A 6 6.24 7.67 8.83
N ARG A 7 5.41 8.71 9.00
CA ARG A 7 3.99 8.61 9.35
C ARG A 7 3.13 9.30 8.31
N ALA A 8 2.14 8.58 7.77
CA ALA A 8 1.18 9.10 6.79
C ALA A 8 1.86 9.88 5.63
N GLY A 9 2.85 9.23 5.00
CA GLY A 9 3.61 9.81 3.88
C GLY A 9 4.55 10.97 4.23
N ARG A 10 4.80 11.26 5.51
CA ARG A 10 5.70 12.35 5.95
C ARG A 10 6.76 11.84 6.91
N ASP A 11 7.99 12.34 6.75
CA ASP A 11 9.07 12.08 7.70
C ASP A 11 8.90 13.00 8.92
N VAL A 12 8.62 12.40 10.06
CA VAL A 12 8.47 13.07 11.35
C VAL A 12 9.74 12.86 12.15
N VAL A 13 10.47 13.94 12.41
CA VAL A 13 11.66 13.87 13.26
C VAL A 13 11.24 13.50 14.68
N LEU A 14 11.73 12.36 15.16
CA LEU A 14 11.49 11.89 16.52
C LEU A 14 12.49 12.51 17.49
N GLU A 15 13.76 12.54 17.10
CA GLU A 15 14.86 12.96 17.98
C GLU A 15 16.02 13.56 17.18
N HIS A 16 16.60 14.64 17.71
CA HIS A 16 17.88 15.15 17.24
C HIS A 16 19.02 14.51 18.02
N VAL A 17 19.88 13.75 17.34
CA VAL A 17 20.98 13.01 17.98
C VAL A 17 22.23 13.88 18.12
N GLY A 18 22.44 14.84 17.21
CA GLY A 18 23.56 15.77 17.23
C GLY A 18 23.98 16.25 15.84
N THR A 19 24.99 17.11 15.76
CA THR A 19 25.52 17.66 14.49
C THR A 19 26.95 17.15 14.29
N ALA A 20 27.25 16.61 13.11
CA ALA A 20 28.60 16.19 12.75
C ALA A 20 29.30 17.29 11.95
N ARG A 21 30.59 17.50 12.19
CA ARG A 21 31.48 18.38 11.41
C ARG A 21 32.55 17.61 10.62
N GLY A 22 32.46 16.28 10.60
CA GLY A 22 33.33 15.39 9.82
C GLY A 22 32.85 13.93 9.85
N GLU A 23 33.46 13.07 9.04
CA GLU A 23 33.03 11.67 8.87
C GLU A 23 33.14 10.83 10.15
N ALA A 24 34.21 11.00 10.92
CA ALA A 24 34.41 10.29 12.18
C ALA A 24 33.31 10.63 13.21
N GLU A 25 32.96 11.91 13.34
CA GLU A 25 31.88 12.36 14.22
C GLU A 25 30.52 11.86 13.73
N LEU A 26 30.30 11.82 12.40
CA LEU A 26 29.11 11.24 11.81
C LEU A 26 28.98 9.74 12.14
N ALA A 27 30.05 8.97 12.02
CA ALA A 27 30.04 7.54 12.32
C ALA A 27 29.66 7.27 13.79
N VAL A 28 30.19 8.07 14.72
CA VAL A 28 29.82 8.00 16.16
C VAL A 28 28.34 8.32 16.36
N LEU A 29 27.84 9.39 15.75
CA LEU A 29 26.42 9.76 15.83
C LEU A 29 25.50 8.69 15.21
N MET A 30 25.91 8.04 14.12
CA MET A 30 25.17 6.92 13.52
C MET A 30 25.11 5.70 14.45
N ALA A 31 26.22 5.34 15.10
CA ALA A 31 26.26 4.24 16.06
C ALA A 31 25.36 4.52 17.28
N GLN A 32 25.39 5.76 17.79
CA GLN A 32 24.52 6.18 18.89
C GLN A 32 23.04 6.14 18.49
N ALA A 33 22.69 6.62 17.30
CA ALA A 33 21.33 6.59 16.82
C ALA A 33 20.78 5.17 16.64
N ARG A 34 21.60 4.24 16.13
CA ARG A 34 21.24 2.81 16.01
C ARG A 34 20.89 2.17 17.34
N ARG A 35 21.63 2.50 18.42
CA ARG A 35 21.32 2.04 19.78
C ARG A 35 19.98 2.60 20.28
N ARG A 36 19.72 3.90 20.03
CA ARG A 36 18.46 4.57 20.42
C ARG A 36 17.23 4.08 19.65
N LEU A 37 17.42 3.60 18.42
CA LEU A 37 16.35 3.01 17.58
C LEU A 37 15.86 1.64 18.07
N ARG A 38 16.57 0.97 19.00
CA ARG A 38 16.28 -0.39 19.45
C ARG A 38 16.18 -0.53 20.98
N PRO A 39 15.41 0.31 21.70
CA PRO A 39 15.29 0.18 23.15
C PRO A 39 14.53 -1.12 23.47
N GLY A 40 15.19 -2.05 24.18
CA GLY A 40 14.59 -3.33 24.59
C GLY A 40 14.47 -4.39 23.49
N GLN A 41 15.06 -4.17 22.31
CA GLN A 41 15.09 -5.18 21.25
C GLN A 41 16.46 -5.86 21.23
N GLU A 42 16.51 -7.07 21.79
CA GLU A 42 17.72 -7.92 21.75
C GLU A 42 18.03 -8.35 20.31
N VAL A 43 19.30 -8.73 20.07
CA VAL A 43 19.68 -9.36 18.82
C VAL A 43 18.98 -10.71 18.76
N LEU A 44 18.07 -10.87 17.81
CA LEU A 44 17.51 -12.17 17.50
C LEU A 44 18.62 -12.98 16.82
N ASP A 45 19.29 -13.83 17.60
CA ASP A 45 20.23 -14.80 17.07
C ASP A 45 19.42 -15.87 16.33
N LEU A 46 19.44 -15.78 15.00
CA LEU A 46 18.67 -16.67 14.13
C LEU A 46 19.39 -18.00 13.87
N ASP A 47 20.52 -18.25 14.55
CA ASP A 47 21.35 -19.46 14.38
C ASP A 47 21.56 -19.80 12.89
N VAL A 48 21.68 -18.74 12.08
CA VAL A 48 22.04 -18.85 10.68
C VAL A 48 23.51 -19.20 10.73
N GLY A 49 23.80 -20.51 10.63
CA GLY A 49 25.09 -21.12 10.96
C GLY A 49 26.30 -20.34 10.44
N PRO A 50 27.47 -20.53 11.07
CA PRO A 50 28.61 -19.64 10.91
C PRO A 50 28.92 -19.46 9.43
N ALA A 51 28.74 -18.22 8.94
CA ALA A 51 29.43 -17.79 7.75
C ALA A 51 30.90 -18.03 8.04
N GLY A 52 31.51 -18.92 7.26
CA GLY A 52 32.86 -19.41 7.48
C GLY A 52 33.82 -18.28 7.81
N GLU A 53 34.74 -18.61 8.72
CA GLU A 53 35.88 -17.81 9.12
C GLU A 53 36.75 -17.47 7.89
N GLU A 54 36.36 -16.45 7.13
CA GLU A 54 37.23 -15.76 6.19
C GLU A 54 37.44 -14.33 6.70
N GLU A 55 38.68 -14.07 7.08
CA GLU A 55 39.18 -12.79 7.57
C GLU A 55 38.75 -11.63 6.64
N GLY A 56 37.93 -10.71 7.17
CA GLY A 56 37.79 -9.37 6.61
C GLY A 56 36.39 -8.90 6.20
N PHE A 57 35.32 -9.68 6.38
CA PHE A 57 33.96 -9.15 6.16
C PHE A 57 33.41 -8.49 7.43
N PRO A 58 33.11 -7.17 7.43
CA PRO A 58 32.47 -6.54 8.58
C PRO A 58 31.11 -7.21 8.79
N GLU A 59 30.79 -7.54 10.05
CA GLU A 59 29.47 -7.94 10.53
C GLU A 59 28.40 -6.99 9.97
N ARG A 60 27.87 -7.31 8.79
CA ARG A 60 26.67 -6.67 8.25
C ARG A 60 25.54 -7.58 8.65
N PRO A 61 24.83 -7.31 9.76
CA PRO A 61 23.57 -7.99 10.03
C PRO A 61 22.75 -7.92 8.74
N GLY A 62 22.29 -9.08 8.26
CA GLY A 62 21.61 -9.21 6.97
C GLY A 62 20.63 -8.07 6.77
N MET A 63 20.89 -7.22 5.77
CA MET A 63 20.05 -6.07 5.53
C MET A 63 18.72 -6.58 4.98
N ILE A 64 17.64 -6.42 5.74
CA ILE A 64 16.29 -6.64 5.23
C ILE A 64 16.08 -5.60 4.12
N THR A 65 16.17 -6.03 2.86
CA THR A 65 16.00 -5.18 1.68
C THR A 65 14.54 -4.82 1.40
N GLY A 66 13.61 -5.53 2.03
CA GLY A 66 12.18 -5.23 1.95
C GLY A 66 11.34 -6.09 2.88
N LYS A 67 10.12 -5.63 3.16
CA LYS A 67 9.08 -6.43 3.81
C LYS A 67 8.14 -6.90 2.70
N ARG A 68 7.61 -8.12 2.81
CA ARG A 68 6.56 -8.60 1.90
C ARG A 68 5.28 -8.81 2.70
N SER A 69 4.19 -8.16 2.29
CA SER A 69 2.86 -8.38 2.86
C SER A 69 1.97 -9.09 1.84
N ALA A 70 2.37 -10.33 1.52
CA ALA A 70 1.70 -11.14 0.49
C ALA A 70 0.22 -11.39 0.81
N LEU A 71 -0.12 -11.57 2.09
CA LEU A 71 -1.51 -11.78 2.51
C LEU A 71 -2.39 -10.56 2.23
N LEU A 72 -1.91 -9.34 2.54
CA LEU A 72 -2.66 -8.11 2.27
C LEU A 72 -2.96 -7.97 0.78
N TRP A 73 -1.93 -8.14 -0.05
CA TRP A 73 -2.10 -8.08 -1.50
C TRP A 73 -3.06 -9.14 -2.02
N HIS A 74 -2.93 -10.38 -1.54
CA HIS A 74 -3.78 -11.50 -1.94
C HIS A 74 -5.24 -11.26 -1.56
N VAL A 75 -5.52 -10.79 -0.34
CA VAL A 75 -6.89 -10.49 0.11
C VAL A 75 -7.50 -9.38 -0.74
N LEU A 76 -6.78 -8.28 -0.95
CA LEU A 76 -7.29 -7.17 -1.75
C LEU A 76 -7.51 -7.54 -3.22
N SER A 77 -6.59 -8.31 -3.81
CA SER A 77 -6.75 -8.84 -5.16
C SER A 77 -7.93 -9.78 -5.28
N THR A 78 -8.11 -10.67 -4.29
CA THR A 78 -9.25 -11.59 -4.24
C THR A 78 -10.57 -10.85 -4.13
N VAL A 79 -10.64 -9.80 -3.32
CA VAL A 79 -11.83 -8.94 -3.22
C VAL A 79 -12.09 -8.23 -4.55
N TYR A 80 -11.05 -7.69 -5.21
CA TYR A 80 -11.16 -7.06 -6.53
C TYR A 80 -11.81 -8.00 -7.55
N ASP A 81 -11.34 -9.25 -7.60
CA ASP A 81 -11.84 -10.27 -8.54
C ASP A 81 -13.26 -10.74 -8.15
N ARG A 82 -13.55 -10.93 -6.85
CA ARG A 82 -14.89 -11.28 -6.37
C ARG A 82 -15.94 -10.20 -6.62
N LEU A 83 -15.52 -8.94 -6.67
CA LEU A 83 -16.39 -7.82 -7.05
C LEU A 83 -16.62 -7.75 -8.57
N GLY A 84 -15.94 -8.58 -9.36
CA GLY A 84 -16.04 -8.60 -10.82
C GLY A 84 -15.28 -7.47 -11.50
N PHE A 85 -14.31 -6.84 -10.81
CA PHE A 85 -13.54 -5.74 -11.38
C PHE A 85 -12.44 -6.21 -12.34
N ASP A 86 -12.15 -7.50 -12.37
CA ASP A 86 -11.27 -8.15 -13.34
C ASP A 86 -11.71 -7.95 -14.80
N VAL A 87 -13.00 -7.64 -15.04
CA VAL A 87 -13.54 -7.25 -16.35
C VAL A 87 -12.77 -6.10 -17.02
N VAL A 88 -12.17 -5.20 -16.22
CA VAL A 88 -11.36 -4.07 -16.70
C VAL A 88 -10.11 -4.56 -17.45
N ALA A 89 -9.60 -5.75 -17.09
CA ALA A 89 -8.46 -6.42 -17.73
C ALA A 89 -7.21 -5.51 -17.90
N ASP A 90 -6.87 -4.76 -16.85
CA ASP A 90 -5.75 -3.83 -16.84
C ASP A 90 -4.99 -3.91 -15.50
N ASP A 91 -3.95 -4.75 -15.44
CA ASP A 91 -3.21 -5.01 -14.21
C ASP A 91 -2.59 -3.74 -13.62
N ALA A 92 -2.07 -2.84 -14.45
CA ALA A 92 -1.51 -1.57 -13.98
C ALA A 92 -2.58 -0.66 -13.36
N PHE A 93 -3.85 -0.77 -13.79
CA PHE A 93 -4.96 -0.09 -13.14
C PHE A 93 -5.34 -0.77 -11.82
N LYS A 94 -5.43 -2.11 -11.78
CA LYS A 94 -5.65 -2.89 -10.56
C LYS A 94 -4.60 -2.55 -9.50
N GLU A 95 -3.32 -2.56 -9.88
CA GLU A 95 -2.20 -2.21 -8.99
C GLU A 95 -2.35 -0.82 -8.38
N LEU A 96 -2.66 0.18 -9.21
CA LEU A 96 -2.84 1.56 -8.75
C LEU A 96 -4.03 1.67 -7.79
N VAL A 97 -5.14 0.99 -8.06
CA VAL A 97 -6.32 0.96 -7.18
C VAL A 97 -5.97 0.34 -5.84
N LEU A 98 -5.35 -0.85 -5.83
CA LEU A 98 -5.00 -1.55 -4.60
C LEU A 98 -3.98 -0.78 -3.76
N ALA A 99 -2.94 -0.21 -4.39
CA ALA A 99 -1.97 0.65 -3.71
C ALA A 99 -2.64 1.84 -3.01
N ARG A 100 -3.63 2.44 -3.67
CA ARG A 100 -4.39 3.59 -3.15
C ARG A 100 -5.38 3.25 -2.05
N ILE A 101 -5.82 1.99 -1.96
CA ILE A 101 -6.60 1.45 -0.83
C ILE A 101 -5.68 1.23 0.37
N ILE A 102 -4.48 0.69 0.14
CA ILE A 102 -3.47 0.42 1.17
C ILE A 102 -2.99 1.74 1.80
N GLU A 103 -2.61 2.71 0.97
CA GLU A 103 -2.24 4.04 1.43
C GLU A 103 -2.78 5.10 0.47
N PRO A 104 -3.54 6.10 0.95
CA PRO A 104 -4.11 7.14 0.11
C PRO A 104 -3.08 8.21 -0.29
N THR A 105 -1.99 7.82 -0.94
CA THR A 105 -0.90 8.69 -1.44
C THR A 105 -1.03 9.06 -2.93
N SER A 106 -0.26 10.03 -3.44
CA SER A 106 -0.35 10.44 -4.85
C SER A 106 -0.24 9.25 -5.84
N LYS A 107 -0.77 9.42 -7.06
CA LYS A 107 -0.67 8.40 -8.12
C LYS A 107 0.78 7.98 -8.38
N ALA A 108 1.69 8.94 -8.33
CA ALA A 108 3.11 8.67 -8.54
C ALA A 108 3.76 7.96 -7.36
N ASP A 109 3.39 8.33 -6.13
CA ASP A 109 3.92 7.70 -4.90
C ASP A 109 3.33 6.31 -4.63
N SER A 110 2.34 5.87 -5.42
CA SER A 110 1.76 4.52 -5.30
C SER A 110 2.77 3.40 -5.61
N LEU A 111 3.83 3.67 -6.38
CA LEU A 111 4.91 2.70 -6.62
C LEU A 111 5.68 2.38 -5.34
N ARG A 112 5.90 3.37 -4.47
CA ARG A 112 6.54 3.16 -3.17
C ARG A 112 5.73 2.16 -2.34
N VAL A 113 4.42 2.33 -2.30
CA VAL A 113 3.50 1.44 -1.56
C VAL A 113 3.60 0.00 -2.08
N LEU A 114 3.62 -0.19 -3.40
CA LEU A 114 3.74 -1.52 -4.02
C LEU A 114 5.11 -2.16 -3.70
N GLY A 115 6.19 -1.37 -3.71
CA GLY A 115 7.51 -1.81 -3.28
C GLY A 115 7.57 -2.20 -1.79
N GLU A 116 6.89 -1.45 -0.91
CA GLU A 116 6.81 -1.73 0.53
C GLU A 116 5.99 -3.00 0.86
N VAL A 117 4.99 -3.32 0.03
CA VAL A 117 4.23 -4.58 0.13
C VAL A 117 4.96 -5.74 -0.55
N GLY A 118 5.98 -5.44 -1.35
CA GLY A 118 6.83 -6.42 -2.03
C GLY A 118 6.19 -7.05 -3.26
N VAL A 119 5.37 -6.28 -3.98
CA VAL A 119 4.66 -6.68 -5.19
C VAL A 119 5.46 -6.22 -6.41
N GLU A 120 5.68 -7.10 -7.37
CA GLU A 120 6.17 -6.68 -8.69
C GLU A 120 5.09 -5.86 -9.37
N HIS A 121 5.44 -4.68 -9.84
CA HIS A 121 4.46 -3.71 -10.32
C HIS A 121 4.90 -3.05 -11.62
N ALA A 122 3.91 -2.53 -12.34
CA ALA A 122 4.13 -1.77 -13.55
C ALA A 122 4.97 -0.51 -13.30
N SER A 123 5.63 -0.02 -14.35
CA SER A 123 6.35 1.25 -14.30
C SER A 123 5.39 2.43 -14.18
N LEU A 124 5.89 3.54 -13.65
CA LEU A 124 5.14 4.79 -13.49
C LEU A 124 4.45 5.22 -14.81
N ARG A 125 5.19 5.14 -15.92
CA ARG A 125 4.67 5.45 -17.27
C ARG A 125 3.50 4.54 -17.65
N THR A 126 3.56 3.26 -17.32
CA THR A 126 2.50 2.29 -17.64
C THR A 126 1.24 2.55 -16.80
N MET A 127 1.38 2.92 -15.53
CA MET A 127 0.26 3.34 -14.70
C MET A 127 -0.40 4.63 -15.20
N PHE A 128 0.37 5.64 -15.60
CA PHE A 128 -0.24 6.84 -16.18
C PHE A 128 -0.93 6.55 -17.53
N ARG A 129 -0.44 5.59 -18.31
CA ARG A 129 -1.15 5.12 -19.51
C ARG A 129 -2.44 4.38 -19.17
N SER A 130 -2.50 3.59 -18.09
CA SER A 130 -3.74 2.93 -17.67
C SER A 130 -4.81 3.94 -17.28
N LEU A 131 -4.42 5.07 -16.69
CA LEU A 131 -5.34 6.19 -16.40
C LEU A 131 -5.91 6.83 -17.68
N GLY A 132 -5.10 6.98 -18.74
CA GLY A 132 -5.59 7.42 -20.04
C GLY A 132 -6.62 6.44 -20.62
N ARG A 133 -6.28 5.15 -20.63
CA ARG A 133 -7.20 4.08 -21.05
C ARG A 133 -8.49 4.06 -20.25
N ALA A 134 -8.43 4.33 -18.94
CA ALA A 134 -9.61 4.32 -18.09
C ALA A 134 -10.66 5.35 -18.52
N GLN A 135 -10.22 6.49 -19.06
CA GLN A 135 -11.12 7.51 -19.61
C GLN A 135 -11.68 7.13 -20.98
N GLU A 136 -10.86 6.48 -21.82
CA GLU A 136 -11.23 6.12 -23.19
C GLU A 136 -12.10 4.86 -23.29
N ARG A 137 -11.92 3.91 -22.36
CA ARG A 137 -12.49 2.56 -22.43
C ARG A 137 -13.65 2.32 -21.46
N GLY A 138 -14.19 3.38 -20.87
CA GLY A 138 -15.37 3.30 -20.00
C GLY A 138 -15.15 2.44 -18.75
N TYR A 139 -13.96 2.43 -18.15
CA TYR A 139 -13.68 1.61 -16.95
C TYR A 139 -14.64 1.94 -15.81
N ARG A 140 -15.06 3.21 -15.69
CA ARG A 140 -16.05 3.64 -14.70
C ARG A 140 -17.36 2.88 -14.85
N ASP A 141 -17.88 2.76 -16.07
CA ASP A 141 -19.17 2.12 -16.33
C ASP A 141 -19.10 0.62 -16.08
N GLN A 142 -17.98 -0.01 -16.45
CA GLN A 142 -17.72 -1.42 -16.15
C GLN A 142 -17.69 -1.68 -14.64
N VAL A 143 -16.94 -0.87 -13.88
CA VAL A 143 -16.86 -0.99 -12.42
C VAL A 143 -18.23 -0.71 -11.77
N ALA A 144 -18.98 0.28 -12.25
CA ALA A 144 -20.31 0.58 -11.74
C ALA A 144 -21.29 -0.57 -11.97
N ALA A 145 -21.27 -1.18 -13.16
CA ALA A 145 -22.09 -2.35 -13.49
C ALA A 145 -21.73 -3.57 -12.62
N ALA A 146 -20.45 -3.80 -12.39
CA ALA A 146 -19.96 -4.85 -11.51
C ALA A 146 -20.41 -4.64 -10.06
N CYS A 147 -20.27 -3.42 -9.52
CA CYS A 147 -20.79 -3.04 -8.20
C CYS A 147 -22.30 -3.28 -8.08
N PHE A 148 -23.08 -2.86 -9.07
CA PHE A 148 -24.53 -3.05 -9.08
C PHE A 148 -24.90 -4.53 -9.08
N THR A 149 -24.26 -5.32 -9.95
CA THR A 149 -24.49 -6.77 -10.04
C THR A 149 -24.19 -7.46 -8.71
N HIS A 150 -23.06 -7.11 -8.09
CA HIS A 150 -22.68 -7.64 -6.78
C HIS A 150 -23.70 -7.26 -5.70
N ALA A 151 -24.09 -5.98 -5.61
CA ALA A 151 -25.06 -5.52 -4.62
C ALA A 151 -26.44 -6.18 -4.79
N ALA A 152 -26.93 -6.29 -6.03
CA ALA A 152 -28.24 -6.87 -6.35
C ALA A 152 -28.34 -8.39 -6.09
N SER A 153 -27.19 -9.06 -5.91
CA SER A 153 -27.12 -10.48 -5.55
C SER A 153 -27.42 -10.76 -4.08
N SER A 154 -27.32 -9.75 -3.20
CA SER A 154 -27.29 -9.92 -1.74
C SER A 154 -28.50 -9.32 -1.00
N GLY A 155 -29.63 -9.13 -1.69
CA GLY A 155 -30.87 -8.61 -1.11
C GLY A 155 -31.18 -7.19 -1.58
N ASP A 156 -31.59 -6.31 -0.65
CA ASP A 156 -31.96 -4.93 -0.94
C ASP A 156 -30.72 -4.07 -1.28
N VAL A 157 -30.90 -3.08 -2.17
CA VAL A 157 -29.81 -2.23 -2.66
C VAL A 157 -29.85 -0.85 -2.02
N SER A 158 -28.88 -0.54 -1.16
CA SER A 158 -28.75 0.79 -0.54
C SER A 158 -27.93 1.76 -1.40
N LEU A 159 -28.31 3.05 -1.42
CA LEU A 159 -27.60 4.12 -2.12
C LEU A 159 -26.75 4.93 -1.14
N CYS A 160 -25.42 4.81 -1.22
CA CYS A 160 -24.49 5.62 -0.44
C CYS A 160 -23.98 6.80 -1.28
N LEU A 161 -24.37 8.02 -0.93
CA LEU A 161 -23.85 9.25 -1.54
C LEU A 161 -22.74 9.81 -0.64
N TYR A 162 -21.56 10.05 -1.19
CA TYR A 162 -20.45 10.67 -0.45
C TYR A 162 -19.80 11.75 -1.31
N ASP A 163 -19.46 12.87 -0.69
CA ASP A 163 -18.74 13.95 -1.35
C ASP A 163 -17.23 13.65 -1.37
N VAL A 164 -16.67 13.50 -2.57
CA VAL A 164 -15.22 13.34 -2.80
C VAL A 164 -14.51 14.70 -2.83
N THR A 165 -15.31 15.77 -2.79
CA THR A 165 -15.08 17.21 -2.70
C THR A 165 -14.08 17.68 -1.66
N VAL A 166 -14.64 17.89 -0.47
CA VAL A 166 -14.02 18.27 0.80
C VAL A 166 -15.18 18.35 1.79
N ARG A 167 -15.65 17.22 2.32
CA ARG A 167 -16.41 17.12 3.57
C ARG A 167 -16.56 15.64 3.94
N ARG A 168 -16.12 15.28 5.14
CA ARG A 168 -16.16 13.90 5.65
C ARG A 168 -17.58 13.52 6.10
N GLU A 169 -18.55 13.62 5.21
CA GLU A 169 -19.93 13.30 5.49
C GLU A 169 -20.45 12.40 4.37
N ALA A 170 -20.68 11.13 4.69
CA ALA A 170 -21.38 10.20 3.81
C ALA A 170 -22.88 10.28 4.14
N LEU A 171 -23.69 10.66 3.15
CA LEU A 171 -25.14 10.58 3.24
C LEU A 171 -25.56 9.19 2.75
N VAL A 172 -25.92 8.30 3.67
CA VAL A 172 -26.43 6.96 3.33
C VAL A 172 -27.95 7.02 3.18
N VAL A 173 -28.45 6.77 1.98
CA VAL A 173 -29.88 6.64 1.69
C VAL A 173 -30.17 5.17 1.44
N ARG A 174 -30.96 4.54 2.32
CA ARG A 174 -31.40 3.16 2.10
C ARG A 174 -32.51 3.18 1.05
N VAL A 175 -32.29 2.49 -0.07
CA VAL A 175 -33.32 2.25 -1.08
C VAL A 175 -33.70 0.78 -0.93
N GLU A 176 -34.99 0.48 -0.88
CA GLU A 176 -35.47 -0.90 -0.94
C GLU A 176 -35.90 -1.16 -2.38
N VAL A 177 -35.19 -2.06 -3.05
CA VAL A 177 -35.58 -2.52 -4.38
C VAL A 177 -36.42 -3.77 -4.18
N VAL A 178 -37.74 -3.58 -4.05
CA VAL A 178 -38.69 -4.69 -4.01
C VAL A 178 -38.60 -5.43 -5.34
N LYS A 179 -38.01 -6.63 -5.33
CA LYS A 179 -38.07 -7.54 -6.48
C LYS A 179 -39.55 -7.91 -6.67
N SER A 180 -40.21 -7.35 -7.68
CA SER A 180 -41.51 -7.86 -8.12
C SER A 180 -41.36 -9.35 -8.46
N PRO A 181 -42.26 -10.23 -7.99
CA PRO A 181 -42.24 -11.61 -8.42
C PRO A 181 -42.48 -11.61 -9.94
N VAL A 182 -41.54 -12.17 -10.68
CA VAL A 182 -41.77 -12.53 -12.08
C VAL A 182 -42.84 -13.62 -12.05
N VAL A 183 -44.08 -13.24 -12.37
CA VAL A 183 -45.14 -14.18 -12.67
C VAL A 183 -44.82 -14.75 -14.04
N VAL A 184 -44.32 -15.99 -14.07
CA VAL A 184 -44.33 -16.86 -15.26
C VAL A 184 -45.56 -17.72 -15.18
#